data_AF-A0AAU2GUG6-F1
#
_entry.id   AF-A0AAU2GUG6-F1
#
_cell.length_a   1.000
_cell.length_b   1.000
_cell.length_c   1.000
_cell.angle_alpha   90.00
_cell.angle_beta   90.00
_cell.angle_gamma   90.00
#
_symmetry.space_group_name_H-M   'P 1'
#
loop_
_entity.id
_entity.type
_entity.pdbx_description
1 polymer ?
#
loop_
_entity_poly.entity_id
_entity_poly.type
_entity_poly.pdbx_seq_one_letter_code
_entity_poly.pdbx_strand_id
1 'polypeptide(L)'
;MTRTASRTARSRRRRAFLGAAAACGTFALALVGAQPGSAAPAPDGPTLKVDRTTGIRDGDIVSFQITGGPPKEYVWVEQCVAAPGGGTACDENTARQFRVYPDGTYQVSPKKLYTRLDTPAGPADCRAATAANRCLLALTDNAGAVLTTVPLRFLPLAPLEAPPTLRATPNSGLTDGQSVHLSGQRYEPQYHIPILECLAGATDTFACRPGGRPPATTDQGRIDQESTLSVAFTTIDGRAVDCRKDNCELVAFASRYHGPSTVRTPISFAPVPSASH
;
A
#
# COMPACT_ATOMS: atom_id res chain seq x y z
N MET A 1 24.98 -27.65 41.30
CA MET A 1 24.95 -26.29 41.89
C MET A 1 23.52 -25.76 41.75
N THR A 2 22.50 -26.31 42.42
CA THR A 2 22.09 -26.14 43.84
C THR A 2 21.84 -24.69 44.27
N ARG A 3 20.54 -24.33 44.40
CA ARG A 3 19.86 -23.49 45.42
C ARG A 3 18.38 -23.41 44.98
N THR A 4 17.35 -24.00 45.61
CA THR A 4 16.90 -24.01 47.04
C THR A 4 16.71 -22.57 47.54
N ALA A 5 15.60 -22.09 48.09
CA ALA A 5 14.27 -22.61 48.44
C ALA A 5 13.34 -21.44 48.87
N SER A 6 12.04 -21.68 48.73
CA SER A 6 10.92 -21.46 49.68
C SER A 6 10.83 -20.22 50.59
N ARG A 7 9.58 -19.71 50.74
CA ARG A 7 8.86 -19.30 52.00
C ARG A 7 7.80 -18.21 51.69
N THR A 8 6.60 -18.09 52.28
CA THR A 8 5.78 -18.86 53.24
C THR A 8 4.35 -18.27 53.19
N ALA A 9 3.37 -19.06 53.61
CA ALA A 9 1.97 -18.70 53.86
C ALA A 9 1.74 -17.84 55.15
N ARG A 10 0.58 -17.17 55.22
CA ARG A 10 -0.19 -16.82 56.45
C ARG A 10 -1.56 -16.26 56.02
N SER A 11 -2.68 -16.97 56.11
CA SER A 11 -3.50 -17.41 57.26
C SER A 11 -4.37 -16.34 57.95
N ARG A 12 -5.69 -16.50 57.76
CA ARG A 12 -6.83 -16.36 58.70
C ARG A 12 -7.07 -15.02 59.42
N ARG A 13 -8.33 -14.56 59.37
CA ARG A 13 -9.24 -14.56 60.55
C ARG A 13 -10.72 -14.33 60.17
N ARG A 14 -11.57 -15.24 60.64
CA ARG A 14 -13.02 -15.08 60.82
C ARG A 14 -13.28 -14.25 62.08
N ARG A 15 -14.35 -13.44 62.10
CA ARG A 15 -15.21 -13.20 63.28
C ARG A 15 -16.63 -12.86 62.82
N ALA A 16 -17.59 -13.57 63.39
CA ALA A 16 -19.02 -13.29 63.32
C ALA A 16 -19.44 -12.52 64.58
N PHE A 17 -20.52 -11.72 64.52
CA PHE A 17 -21.47 -11.50 65.62
C PHE A 17 -22.80 -10.93 65.09
N LEU A 18 -23.87 -11.27 65.82
CA LEU A 18 -25.31 -11.19 65.53
C LEU A 18 -25.97 -9.81 65.78
N GLY A 19 -27.21 -9.65 65.26
CA GLY A 19 -28.28 -8.78 65.80
C GLY A 19 -29.05 -8.03 64.70
N ALA A 20 -30.12 -8.58 64.10
CA ALA A 20 -31.53 -8.55 64.53
C ALA A 20 -32.26 -7.20 64.30
N ALA A 21 -33.22 -7.17 63.37
CA ALA A 21 -34.57 -6.60 63.53
C ALA A 21 -35.35 -6.69 62.20
N ALA A 22 -36.61 -7.10 62.31
CA ALA A 22 -37.55 -7.38 61.24
C ALA A 22 -38.27 -6.13 60.72
N ALA A 23 -38.64 -6.13 59.44
CA ALA A 23 -39.82 -5.42 58.93
C ALA A 23 -40.34 -6.10 57.66
N CYS A 24 -41.59 -6.58 57.74
CA CYS A 24 -42.36 -7.14 56.64
C CYS A 24 -42.55 -6.12 55.51
N GLY A 25 -42.18 -6.51 54.29
CA GLY A 25 -42.56 -5.82 53.07
C GLY A 25 -42.79 -6.86 51.97
N THR A 26 -44.04 -7.18 51.71
CA THR A 26 -44.46 -8.04 50.59
C THR A 26 -44.14 -7.35 49.26
N PHE A 27 -43.02 -7.73 48.64
CA PHE A 27 -42.74 -7.43 47.24
C PHE A 27 -43.20 -8.62 46.39
N ALA A 28 -44.23 -8.40 45.57
CA ALA A 28 -44.60 -9.34 44.52
C ALA A 28 -43.45 -9.43 43.52
N LEU A 29 -42.74 -10.57 43.51
CA LEU A 29 -41.82 -10.92 42.42
C LEU A 29 -42.65 -11.18 41.16
N ALA A 30 -42.70 -10.19 40.26
CA ALA A 30 -43.00 -10.48 38.87
C ALA A 30 -41.80 -11.26 38.29
N LEU A 31 -42.01 -12.55 38.01
CA LEU A 31 -41.12 -13.36 37.19
C LEU A 31 -41.11 -12.77 35.78
N VAL A 32 -40.23 -11.80 35.53
CA VAL A 32 -39.85 -11.45 34.16
C VAL A 32 -39.05 -12.62 33.64
N GLY A 33 -39.68 -13.45 32.80
CA GLY A 33 -38.99 -14.49 32.06
C GLY A 33 -37.87 -13.84 31.26
N ALA A 34 -36.62 -14.17 31.58
CA ALA A 34 -35.49 -13.84 30.74
C ALA A 34 -35.69 -14.57 29.40
N GLN A 35 -36.13 -13.84 28.38
CA GLN A 35 -36.03 -14.34 27.02
C GLN A 35 -34.55 -14.59 26.74
N PRO A 36 -34.17 -15.72 26.12
CA PRO A 36 -32.83 -15.86 25.58
C PRO A 36 -32.67 -14.73 24.56
N GLY A 37 -31.86 -13.73 24.93
CA GLY A 37 -31.51 -12.65 24.01
C GLY A 37 -30.85 -13.29 22.81
N SER A 38 -31.51 -13.21 21.66
CA SER A 38 -30.87 -13.48 20.38
C SER A 38 -29.63 -12.61 20.32
N ALA A 39 -28.45 -13.26 20.36
CA ALA A 39 -27.21 -12.56 20.11
C ALA A 39 -27.34 -11.84 18.77
N ALA A 40 -27.00 -10.55 18.73
CA ALA A 40 -26.82 -9.86 17.46
C ALA A 40 -25.84 -10.70 16.60
N PRO A 41 -26.05 -10.83 15.28
CA PRO A 41 -25.09 -11.50 14.42
C PRO A 41 -23.70 -10.92 14.70
N ALA A 42 -22.70 -11.78 14.90
CA ALA A 42 -21.32 -11.33 14.93
C ALA A 42 -21.09 -10.47 13.68
N PRO A 43 -20.40 -9.32 13.78
CA PRO A 43 -20.06 -8.56 12.58
C PRO A 43 -19.34 -9.52 11.63
N ASP A 44 -19.87 -9.64 10.40
CA ASP A 44 -19.26 -10.43 9.35
C ASP A 44 -17.76 -10.06 9.28
N GLY A 45 -16.88 -11.06 9.24
CA GLY A 45 -15.44 -10.84 9.21
C GLY A 45 -15.00 -9.95 8.04
N PRO A 46 -13.70 -9.60 7.95
CA PRO A 46 -13.21 -8.69 6.92
C PRO A 46 -13.67 -9.10 5.52
N THR A 47 -14.24 -8.16 4.78
CA THR A 47 -14.64 -8.35 3.38
C THR A 47 -13.85 -7.46 2.46
N LEU A 48 -13.55 -7.99 1.27
CA LEU A 48 -12.94 -7.28 0.16
C LEU A 48 -13.88 -7.43 -1.03
N LYS A 49 -14.52 -6.34 -1.45
CA LYS A 49 -15.36 -6.32 -2.64
C LYS A 49 -14.58 -5.71 -3.78
N VAL A 50 -14.67 -6.30 -4.96
CA VAL A 50 -14.02 -5.81 -6.19
C VAL A 50 -15.08 -5.71 -7.27
N ASP A 51 -15.14 -4.57 -7.96
CA ASP A 51 -16.13 -4.30 -9.00
C ASP A 51 -16.01 -5.25 -10.21
N ARG A 52 -14.79 -5.69 -10.51
CA ARG A 52 -14.48 -6.54 -11.65
C ARG A 52 -13.44 -7.58 -11.30
N THR A 53 -13.81 -8.85 -11.44
CA THR A 53 -12.97 -10.00 -11.08
C THR A 53 -12.67 -10.93 -12.26
N THR A 54 -13.26 -10.66 -13.43
CA THR A 54 -13.10 -11.49 -14.63
C THR A 54 -12.84 -10.66 -15.88
N GLY A 55 -12.25 -11.27 -16.91
CA GLY A 55 -11.94 -10.57 -18.15
C GLY A 55 -10.84 -9.53 -17.97
N ILE A 56 -9.98 -9.71 -16.98
CA ILE A 56 -8.95 -8.76 -16.58
C ILE A 56 -7.77 -8.87 -17.57
N ARG A 57 -7.25 -7.73 -18.01
CA ARG A 57 -5.99 -7.61 -18.78
C ARG A 57 -4.86 -7.15 -17.87
N ASP A 58 -3.63 -7.33 -18.34
CA ASP A 58 -2.47 -6.80 -17.64
C ASP A 58 -2.55 -5.27 -17.53
N GLY A 59 -2.33 -4.73 -16.33
CA GLY A 59 -2.40 -3.31 -16.05
C GLY A 59 -3.80 -2.73 -15.89
N ASP A 60 -4.86 -3.57 -15.96
CA ASP A 60 -6.22 -3.11 -15.71
C ASP A 60 -6.35 -2.56 -14.28
N ILE A 61 -7.11 -1.47 -14.14
CA ILE A 61 -7.46 -0.89 -12.85
C ILE A 61 -8.88 -1.33 -12.48
N VAL A 62 -9.03 -1.86 -11.27
CA VAL A 62 -10.31 -2.23 -10.65
C VAL A 62 -10.56 -1.37 -9.43
N SER A 63 -11.81 -1.24 -9.02
CA SER A 63 -12.15 -0.58 -7.76
C SER A 63 -12.40 -1.65 -6.70
N PHE A 64 -11.89 -1.43 -5.49
CA PHE A 64 -12.18 -2.29 -4.35
C PHE A 64 -12.73 -1.50 -3.16
N GLN A 65 -13.43 -2.19 -2.26
CA GLN A 65 -13.93 -1.68 -1.00
C GLN A 65 -13.66 -2.67 0.13
N ILE A 66 -13.31 -2.15 1.31
CA ILE A 66 -13.12 -2.94 2.53
C ILE A 66 -14.27 -2.64 3.50
N THR A 67 -14.84 -3.68 4.10
CA THR A 67 -15.77 -3.58 5.25
C THR A 67 -15.45 -4.63 6.29
N GLY A 68 -15.73 -4.37 7.56
CA GLY A 68 -15.41 -5.31 8.65
C GLY A 68 -13.91 -5.54 8.85
N GLY A 69 -13.06 -4.65 8.29
CA GLY A 69 -11.62 -4.69 8.49
C GLY A 69 -11.23 -4.31 9.93
N PRO A 70 -10.00 -4.63 10.37
CA PRO A 70 -9.50 -4.29 11.70
C PRO A 70 -9.45 -2.75 11.87
N PRO A 71 -10.26 -2.14 12.76
CA PRO A 71 -10.39 -0.68 12.81
C PRO A 71 -9.09 0.03 13.22
N LYS A 72 -8.76 1.14 12.54
CA LYS A 72 -7.56 1.97 12.75
C LYS A 72 -6.21 1.28 12.46
N GLU A 73 -6.24 0.00 12.12
CA GLU A 73 -5.06 -0.79 11.75
C GLU A 73 -4.69 -0.59 10.28
N TYR A 74 -3.44 -0.97 9.97
CA TYR A 74 -2.97 -1.07 8.60
C TYR A 74 -3.23 -2.47 8.06
N VAL A 75 -3.78 -2.52 6.85
CA VAL A 75 -3.99 -3.72 6.05
C VAL A 75 -3.34 -3.54 4.69
N TRP A 76 -3.06 -4.65 4.02
CA TRP A 76 -2.54 -4.63 2.66
C TRP A 76 -3.54 -5.23 1.67
N VAL A 77 -3.58 -4.68 0.46
CA VAL A 77 -4.29 -5.26 -0.68
C VAL A 77 -3.28 -5.67 -1.75
N GLU A 78 -3.20 -6.98 -1.96
CA GLU A 78 -2.11 -7.63 -2.67
C GLU A 78 -2.65 -8.65 -3.67
N GLN A 79 -1.93 -8.84 -4.78
CA GLN A 79 -2.22 -9.95 -5.68
C GLN A 79 -1.45 -11.17 -5.21
N CYS A 80 -2.13 -12.31 -5.18
CA CYS A 80 -1.55 -13.53 -4.67
C CYS A 80 -1.92 -14.73 -5.54
N VAL A 81 -1.21 -15.83 -5.33
CA VAL A 81 -1.47 -17.12 -5.93
C VAL A 81 -1.78 -18.13 -4.83
N ALA A 82 -2.83 -18.93 -5.04
CA ALA A 82 -3.07 -20.08 -4.19
C ALA A 82 -1.90 -21.08 -4.33
N ALA A 83 -1.28 -21.43 -3.21
CA ALA A 83 -0.14 -22.34 -3.21
C ALA A 83 -0.58 -23.82 -3.23
N PRO A 84 0.09 -24.69 -4.00
CA PRO A 84 -0.10 -26.13 -3.89
C PRO A 84 0.24 -26.60 -2.46
N GLY A 85 -0.72 -27.22 -1.77
CA GLY A 85 -0.55 -27.67 -0.37
C GLY A 85 -1.28 -26.81 0.67
N GLY A 86 -1.97 -25.75 0.24
CA GLY A 86 -2.73 -24.86 1.13
C GLY A 86 -1.89 -23.67 1.56
N GLY A 87 -2.39 -22.47 1.29
CA GLY A 87 -1.69 -21.21 1.54
C GLY A 87 -1.82 -20.24 0.38
N THR A 88 -1.28 -19.05 0.58
CA THR A 88 -1.35 -17.95 -0.37
C THR A 88 0.02 -17.28 -0.43
N ALA A 89 0.61 -17.20 -1.61
CA ALA A 89 1.87 -16.49 -1.83
C ALA A 89 1.55 -15.16 -2.54
N CYS A 90 1.87 -14.04 -1.90
CA CYS A 90 1.53 -12.72 -2.39
C CYS A 90 2.71 -12.02 -3.04
N ASP A 91 2.40 -11.18 -4.02
CA ASP A 91 3.34 -10.28 -4.69
C ASP A 91 3.45 -8.98 -3.87
N GLU A 92 4.50 -8.91 -3.07
CA GLU A 92 4.79 -7.74 -2.24
C GLU A 92 5.26 -6.52 -3.06
N ASN A 93 5.75 -6.74 -4.29
CA ASN A 93 6.24 -5.66 -5.15
C ASN A 93 5.10 -4.78 -5.65
N THR A 94 3.86 -5.27 -5.65
CA THR A 94 2.69 -4.50 -6.05
C THR A 94 1.71 -4.28 -4.90
N ALA A 95 2.01 -4.75 -3.70
CA ALA A 95 1.18 -4.62 -2.51
C ALA A 95 0.90 -3.16 -2.13
N ARG A 96 -0.32 -2.85 -1.68
CA ARG A 96 -0.66 -1.51 -1.21
C ARG A 96 -1.18 -1.54 0.21
N GLN A 97 -0.58 -0.71 1.06
CA GLN A 97 -1.01 -0.54 2.44
C GLN A 97 -2.09 0.53 2.56
N PHE A 98 -3.10 0.26 3.37
CA PHE A 98 -4.20 1.15 3.66
C PHE A 98 -4.48 1.16 5.15
N ARG A 99 -4.90 2.31 5.68
CA ARG A 99 -5.33 2.42 7.06
C ARG A 99 -6.85 2.36 7.12
N VAL A 100 -7.37 1.32 7.75
CA VAL A 100 -8.82 1.13 7.92
C VAL A 100 -9.39 2.21 8.82
N TYR A 101 -10.56 2.73 8.48
CA TYR A 101 -11.24 3.73 9.27
C TYR A 101 -11.70 3.19 10.64
N PRO A 102 -12.03 4.07 11.60
CA PRO A 102 -12.50 3.66 12.92
C PRO A 102 -13.76 2.79 12.93
N ASP A 103 -14.55 2.81 11.86
CA ASP A 103 -15.77 1.99 11.69
C ASP A 103 -15.51 0.64 11.01
N GLY A 104 -14.24 0.30 10.74
CA GLY A 104 -13.86 -0.95 10.07
C GLY A 104 -14.04 -0.92 8.54
N THR A 105 -14.29 0.24 7.94
CA THR A 105 -14.39 0.40 6.49
C THR A 105 -13.14 1.03 5.88
N TYR A 106 -13.04 0.96 4.56
CA TYR A 106 -12.13 1.81 3.79
C TYR A 106 -12.87 2.32 2.55
N GLN A 107 -12.58 3.56 2.16
CA GLN A 107 -13.20 4.18 0.98
C GLN A 107 -12.92 3.35 -0.29
N VAL A 108 -13.83 3.44 -1.26
CA VAL A 108 -13.63 2.82 -2.57
C VAL A 108 -12.32 3.33 -3.15
N SER A 109 -11.45 2.41 -3.55
CA SER A 109 -10.09 2.75 -3.98
C SER A 109 -9.69 1.95 -5.22
N PRO A 110 -8.92 2.55 -6.14
CA PRO A 110 -8.42 1.87 -7.31
C PRO A 110 -7.24 0.96 -6.96
N LYS A 111 -7.18 -0.18 -7.63
CA LYS A 111 -6.06 -1.13 -7.58
C LYS A 111 -5.71 -1.54 -8.99
N LYS A 112 -4.44 -1.39 -9.37
CA LYS A 112 -3.94 -1.94 -10.62
C LYS A 112 -3.63 -3.42 -10.46
N LEU A 113 -3.97 -4.21 -11.48
CA LEU A 113 -3.79 -5.65 -11.48
C LEU A 113 -2.84 -6.10 -12.58
N TYR A 114 -1.99 -7.07 -12.25
CA TYR A 114 -0.96 -7.62 -13.12
C TYR A 114 -1.19 -9.11 -13.37
N THR A 115 -0.89 -9.53 -14.59
CA THR A 115 -0.97 -10.92 -15.04
C THR A 115 0.22 -11.74 -14.55
N ARG A 116 1.38 -11.12 -14.37
CA ARG A 116 2.61 -11.76 -13.89
C ARG A 116 2.88 -11.30 -12.47
N LEU A 117 3.08 -12.26 -11.58
CA LEU A 117 3.34 -12.02 -10.18
C LEU A 117 4.69 -12.58 -9.80
N ASP A 118 5.46 -11.81 -9.04
CA ASP A 118 6.70 -12.27 -8.42
C ASP A 118 6.41 -12.57 -6.95
N THR A 119 6.24 -13.85 -6.62
CA THR A 119 5.86 -14.29 -5.28
C THR A 119 7.00 -15.03 -4.59
N PRO A 120 6.98 -15.18 -3.26
CA PRO A 120 7.94 -16.02 -2.53
C PRO A 120 7.95 -17.50 -2.99
N ALA A 121 6.85 -17.98 -3.57
CA ALA A 121 6.76 -19.33 -4.14
C ALA A 121 7.32 -19.43 -5.57
N GLY A 122 7.81 -18.33 -6.13
CA GLY A 122 8.28 -18.20 -7.51
C GLY A 122 7.36 -17.35 -8.37
N PRO A 123 7.77 -17.10 -9.64
CA PRO A 123 6.98 -16.35 -10.58
C PRO A 123 5.72 -17.11 -11.01
N ALA A 124 4.62 -16.39 -11.20
CA ALA A 124 3.34 -16.95 -11.63
C ALA A 124 2.70 -16.12 -12.74
N ASP A 125 2.04 -16.78 -13.69
CA ASP A 125 1.24 -16.14 -14.74
C ASP A 125 -0.25 -16.47 -14.53
N CYS A 126 -1.00 -15.46 -14.10
CA CYS A 126 -2.43 -15.55 -13.82
C CYS A 126 -3.30 -15.85 -15.05
N ARG A 127 -2.75 -15.74 -16.26
CA ARG A 127 -3.44 -16.12 -17.50
C ARG A 127 -3.45 -17.63 -17.72
N ALA A 128 -2.51 -18.34 -17.10
CA ALA A 128 -2.39 -19.80 -17.10
C ALA A 128 -2.91 -20.43 -15.80
N ALA A 129 -3.65 -19.67 -14.99
CA ALA A 129 -4.17 -20.13 -13.71
C ALA A 129 -5.15 -21.31 -13.90
N THR A 130 -4.98 -22.33 -13.06
CA THR A 130 -5.83 -23.50 -12.92
C THR A 130 -6.52 -23.47 -11.55
N ALA A 131 -7.31 -24.49 -11.22
CA ALA A 131 -7.89 -24.62 -9.88
C ALA A 131 -6.84 -24.70 -8.77
N ALA A 132 -5.64 -25.24 -9.06
CA ALA A 132 -4.57 -25.45 -8.08
C ALA A 132 -3.70 -24.21 -7.84
N ASN A 133 -3.68 -23.25 -8.77
CA ASN A 133 -2.84 -22.03 -8.73
C ASN A 133 -3.62 -20.80 -9.16
N ARG A 134 -4.85 -20.66 -8.64
CA ARG A 134 -5.72 -19.52 -8.90
C ARG A 134 -5.10 -18.21 -8.40
N CYS A 135 -5.20 -17.17 -9.20
CA CYS A 135 -4.85 -15.83 -8.76
C CYS A 135 -5.97 -15.19 -7.95
N LEU A 136 -5.57 -14.43 -6.94
CA LEU A 136 -6.41 -13.85 -5.91
C LEU A 136 -6.04 -12.38 -5.73
N LEU A 137 -7.02 -11.55 -5.36
CA LEU A 137 -6.76 -10.32 -4.63
C LEU A 137 -7.00 -10.63 -3.16
N ALA A 138 -5.99 -10.43 -2.32
CA ALA A 138 -6.08 -10.67 -0.89
C ALA A 138 -6.12 -9.36 -0.11
N LEU A 139 -6.86 -9.40 0.99
CA LEU A 139 -6.70 -8.46 2.10
C LEU A 139 -5.88 -9.17 3.17
N THR A 140 -4.73 -8.62 3.53
CA THR A 140 -3.85 -9.16 4.57
C THR A 140 -3.69 -8.15 5.71
N ASP A 141 -3.41 -8.65 6.92
CA ASP A 141 -2.98 -7.79 8.01
C ASP A 141 -1.49 -7.43 7.89
N ASN A 142 -1.00 -6.61 8.81
CA ASN A 142 0.40 -6.18 8.80
C ASN A 142 1.40 -7.28 9.19
N ALA A 143 0.92 -8.44 9.67
CA ALA A 143 1.74 -9.63 9.91
C ALA A 143 1.76 -10.59 8.71
N GLY A 144 1.05 -10.25 7.62
CA GLY A 144 0.94 -11.08 6.42
C GLY A 144 -0.15 -12.15 6.51
N ALA A 145 -0.97 -12.16 7.56
CA ALA A 145 -2.08 -13.09 7.66
C ALA A 145 -3.19 -12.70 6.67
N VAL A 146 -3.62 -13.65 5.84
CA VAL A 146 -4.72 -13.44 4.90
C VAL A 146 -6.03 -13.36 5.66
N LEU A 147 -6.67 -12.19 5.62
CA LEU A 147 -7.96 -11.94 6.24
C LEU A 147 -9.12 -12.40 5.35
N THR A 148 -9.02 -12.14 4.04
CA THR A 148 -9.98 -12.58 3.03
C THR A 148 -9.40 -12.53 1.62
N THR A 149 -10.03 -13.19 0.66
CA THR A 149 -9.58 -13.22 -0.74
C THR A 149 -10.73 -13.16 -1.74
N VAL A 150 -10.43 -12.63 -2.92
CA VAL A 150 -11.33 -12.58 -4.07
C VAL A 150 -10.64 -13.26 -5.26
N PRO A 151 -11.24 -14.26 -5.92
CA PRO A 151 -10.65 -14.86 -7.12
C PRO A 151 -10.60 -13.86 -8.28
N LEU A 152 -9.48 -13.87 -9.01
CA LEU A 152 -9.28 -13.07 -10.23
C LEU A 152 -9.16 -14.00 -11.45
N ARG A 153 -9.78 -13.61 -12.56
CA ARG A 153 -9.68 -14.32 -13.84
C ARG A 153 -9.22 -13.38 -14.94
N PHE A 154 -7.99 -13.60 -15.40
CA PHE A 154 -7.38 -12.84 -16.48
C PHE A 154 -7.72 -13.44 -17.85
N LEU A 155 -7.70 -12.61 -18.88
CA LEU A 155 -7.86 -13.05 -20.27
C LEU A 155 -6.60 -13.82 -20.71
N PRO A 156 -6.71 -15.11 -21.11
CA PRO A 156 -5.56 -15.97 -21.34
C PRO A 156 -4.55 -15.45 -22.37
N LEU A 157 -5.05 -14.72 -23.38
CA LEU A 157 -4.24 -14.21 -24.51
C LEU A 157 -4.11 -12.69 -24.51
N ALA A 158 -4.50 -12.00 -23.43
CA ALA A 158 -4.31 -10.55 -23.37
C ALA A 158 -2.80 -10.22 -23.37
N PRO A 159 -2.39 -9.18 -24.12
CA PRO A 159 -1.01 -8.71 -24.10
C PRO A 159 -0.66 -8.15 -22.72
N LEU A 160 0.64 -8.09 -22.45
CA LEU A 160 1.15 -7.36 -21.29
C LEU A 160 0.97 -5.87 -21.50
N GLU A 161 0.83 -5.15 -20.40
CA GLU A 161 0.87 -3.71 -20.40
C GLU A 161 2.27 -3.26 -20.84
N ALA A 162 2.32 -2.23 -21.69
CA ALA A 162 3.60 -1.60 -22.00
C ALA A 162 4.15 -0.85 -20.77
N PRO A 163 5.47 -0.66 -20.64
CA PRO A 163 6.06 -0.02 -19.48
C PRO A 163 5.51 1.38 -19.18
N PRO A 164 5.63 1.87 -17.93
CA PRO A 164 5.27 3.23 -17.57
C PRO A 164 6.14 4.27 -18.27
N THR A 165 5.62 5.49 -18.39
CA THR A 165 6.29 6.58 -19.08
C THR A 165 6.44 7.80 -18.20
N LEU A 166 7.50 8.57 -18.38
CA LEU A 166 7.68 9.89 -17.79
C LEU A 166 8.08 10.86 -18.91
N ARG A 167 7.54 12.07 -18.89
CA ARG A 167 7.87 13.17 -19.78
C ARG A 167 7.84 14.47 -19.00
N ALA A 168 8.71 15.41 -19.39
CA ALA A 168 8.72 16.77 -18.90
C ALA A 168 8.57 17.73 -20.09
N THR A 169 7.77 18.79 -19.92
CA THR A 169 7.55 19.80 -20.94
C THR A 169 7.60 21.19 -20.32
N PRO A 170 8.54 22.06 -20.72
CA PRO A 170 9.72 21.75 -21.54
C PRO A 170 10.70 20.83 -20.79
N ASN A 171 11.60 20.16 -21.52
CA ASN A 171 12.70 19.38 -20.95
C ASN A 171 14.08 19.83 -21.43
N SER A 172 14.17 20.94 -22.16
CA SER A 172 15.43 21.45 -22.70
C SER A 172 15.45 22.95 -22.75
N GLY A 173 16.65 23.54 -22.72
CA GLY A 173 16.79 25.00 -22.69
C GLY A 173 16.19 25.62 -21.42
N LEU A 174 16.18 24.84 -20.33
CA LEU A 174 15.59 25.24 -19.06
C LEU A 174 16.39 26.35 -18.40
N THR A 175 15.72 27.21 -17.63
CA THR A 175 16.37 28.16 -16.73
C THR A 175 16.30 27.67 -15.28
N ASP A 176 17.15 28.22 -14.41
CA ASP A 176 17.10 27.89 -12.99
C ASP A 176 15.75 28.28 -12.37
N GLY A 177 15.21 27.40 -11.53
CA GLY A 177 13.89 27.60 -10.90
C GLY A 177 12.70 27.51 -11.85
N GLN A 178 12.89 27.04 -13.09
CA GLN A 178 11.79 26.90 -14.03
C GLN A 178 10.83 25.77 -13.62
N SER A 179 9.53 26.03 -13.70
CA SER A 179 8.49 24.99 -13.62
C SER A 179 8.38 24.25 -14.95
N VAL A 180 8.34 22.92 -14.88
CA VAL A 180 8.05 22.05 -16.01
C VAL A 180 6.81 21.22 -15.71
N HIS A 181 6.05 20.95 -16.76
CA HIS A 181 4.91 20.06 -16.69
C HIS A 181 5.36 18.60 -16.80
N LEU A 182 5.11 17.81 -15.76
CA LEU A 182 5.37 16.37 -15.74
C LEU A 182 4.12 15.60 -16.14
N SER A 183 4.25 14.76 -17.16
CA SER A 183 3.20 13.84 -17.59
C SER A 183 3.71 12.40 -17.60
N GLY A 184 2.83 11.47 -17.26
CA GLY A 184 3.16 10.06 -17.21
C GLY A 184 1.92 9.19 -17.06
N GLN A 185 2.05 7.91 -17.38
CA GLN A 185 0.93 6.97 -17.35
C GLN A 185 1.41 5.57 -16.98
N ARG A 186 0.43 4.72 -16.63
CA ARG A 186 0.61 3.31 -16.28
C ARG A 186 1.32 3.08 -14.95
N TYR A 187 1.23 4.05 -14.07
CA TYR A 187 1.66 3.89 -12.70
C TYR A 187 0.57 3.24 -11.84
N GLU A 188 0.94 2.84 -10.62
CA GLU A 188 -0.04 2.49 -9.61
C GLU A 188 -0.95 3.71 -9.33
N PRO A 189 -2.28 3.57 -9.31
CA PRO A 189 -3.19 4.67 -9.05
C PRO A 189 -3.15 5.13 -7.59
N GLN A 190 -3.39 6.43 -7.36
CA GLN A 190 -3.35 7.05 -6.03
C GLN A 190 -2.07 6.74 -5.24
N TYR A 191 -0.93 6.67 -5.93
CA TYR A 191 0.36 6.32 -5.33
C TYR A 191 1.35 7.51 -5.44
N HIS A 192 2.10 7.74 -4.36
CA HIS A 192 3.08 8.82 -4.28
C HIS A 192 4.42 8.33 -4.82
N ILE A 193 4.63 8.46 -6.12
CA ILE A 193 5.86 8.00 -6.77
C ILE A 193 6.95 9.06 -6.60
N PRO A 194 8.09 8.73 -5.97
CA PRO A 194 9.23 9.64 -5.93
C PRO A 194 9.69 9.96 -7.35
N ILE A 195 9.54 11.22 -7.74
CA ILE A 195 10.07 11.75 -9.00
C ILE A 195 11.07 12.82 -8.59
N LEU A 196 12.35 12.56 -8.85
CA LEU A 196 13.44 13.41 -8.40
C LEU A 196 14.29 13.87 -9.59
N GLU A 197 14.86 15.04 -9.45
CA GLU A 197 15.91 15.55 -10.32
C GLU A 197 17.23 14.94 -9.88
N CYS A 198 17.91 14.22 -10.78
CA CYS A 198 19.07 13.41 -10.47
C CYS A 198 20.19 13.63 -11.48
N LEU A 199 21.40 13.23 -11.10
CA LEU A 199 22.40 12.92 -12.12
C LEU A 199 21.95 11.77 -13.01
N ALA A 200 22.31 11.85 -14.29
CA ALA A 200 22.10 10.78 -15.24
C ALA A 200 22.72 9.46 -14.75
N GLY A 201 21.96 8.37 -14.87
CA GLY A 201 22.40 7.04 -14.45
C GLY A 201 22.22 6.73 -12.95
N ALA A 202 21.68 7.65 -12.13
CA ALA A 202 21.39 7.39 -10.72
C ALA A 202 20.49 6.15 -10.54
N THR A 203 20.97 5.11 -9.83
CA THR A 203 20.22 3.86 -9.59
C THR A 203 19.37 3.87 -8.32
N ASP A 204 19.60 4.86 -7.48
CA ASP A 204 18.88 5.12 -6.24
C ASP A 204 18.70 6.64 -6.07
N THR A 205 18.12 7.05 -4.94
CA THR A 205 17.83 8.45 -4.66
C THR A 205 19.04 9.25 -4.17
N PHE A 206 20.18 8.63 -3.84
CA PHE A 206 21.31 9.34 -3.22
C PHE A 206 21.94 10.38 -4.13
N ALA A 207 21.98 10.11 -5.44
CA ALA A 207 22.48 11.02 -6.46
C ALA A 207 21.44 12.05 -6.96
N CYS A 208 20.35 12.23 -6.22
CA CYS A 208 19.26 13.12 -6.57
C CYS A 208 19.15 14.33 -5.63
N ARG A 209 18.55 15.40 -6.12
CA ARG A 209 18.14 16.56 -5.33
C ARG A 209 17.12 16.12 -4.27
N PRO A 210 17.29 16.51 -2.99
CA PRO A 210 16.26 16.31 -1.97
C PRO A 210 14.92 16.88 -2.41
N GLY A 211 13.86 16.07 -2.28
CA GLY A 211 12.50 16.44 -2.66
C GLY A 211 11.51 16.23 -1.52
N GLY A 212 10.36 16.90 -1.60
CA GLY A 212 9.22 16.66 -0.72
C GLY A 212 8.44 15.40 -1.12
N ARG A 213 7.39 15.08 -0.36
CA ARG A 213 6.43 14.03 -0.76
C ARG A 213 5.69 14.50 -2.02
N PRO A 214 5.79 13.77 -3.15
CA PRO A 214 5.12 14.17 -4.37
C PRO A 214 3.60 13.99 -4.24
N PRO A 215 2.79 14.71 -5.04
CA PRO A 215 1.40 14.37 -5.27
C PRO A 215 1.20 12.89 -5.63
N ALA A 216 0.03 12.36 -5.30
CA ALA A 216 -0.35 11.02 -5.74
C ALA A 216 -0.70 11.01 -7.23
N THR A 217 -0.46 9.90 -7.90
CA THR A 217 -1.02 9.64 -9.23
C THR A 217 -2.54 9.67 -9.20
N THR A 218 -3.16 9.96 -10.34
CA THR A 218 -4.62 9.93 -10.48
C THR A 218 -5.20 8.52 -10.30
N ASP A 219 -6.53 8.39 -10.25
CA ASP A 219 -7.23 7.10 -10.21
C ASP A 219 -6.95 6.21 -11.43
N GLN A 220 -6.40 6.80 -12.49
CA GLN A 220 -6.00 6.10 -13.72
C GLN A 220 -4.48 5.87 -13.78
N GLY A 221 -3.76 6.07 -12.67
CA GLY A 221 -2.30 5.87 -12.64
C GLY A 221 -1.54 6.87 -13.52
N ARG A 222 -2.06 8.09 -13.67
CA ARG A 222 -1.38 9.17 -14.40
C ARG A 222 -0.63 10.12 -13.48
N ILE A 223 0.53 10.57 -13.96
CA ILE A 223 1.25 11.74 -13.44
C ILE A 223 0.79 12.93 -14.27
N ASP A 224 0.41 14.01 -13.60
CA ASP A 224 -0.07 15.25 -14.19
C ASP A 224 0.17 16.36 -13.17
N GLN A 225 1.38 16.92 -13.16
CA GLN A 225 1.81 17.86 -12.12
C GLN A 225 2.93 18.79 -12.60
N GLU A 226 3.07 19.92 -11.92
CA GLU A 226 4.19 20.83 -12.10
C GLU A 226 5.37 20.43 -11.21
N SER A 227 6.59 20.65 -11.71
CA SER A 227 7.83 20.47 -10.94
C SER A 227 8.81 21.60 -11.22
N THR A 228 9.29 22.24 -10.15
CA THR A 228 10.33 23.26 -10.23
C THR A 228 11.70 22.63 -10.22
N LEU A 229 12.47 22.83 -11.28
CA LEU A 229 13.81 22.27 -11.45
C LEU A 229 14.91 23.26 -11.06
N SER A 230 16.08 22.74 -10.71
CA SER A 230 17.22 23.55 -10.29
C SER A 230 18.44 23.25 -11.15
N VAL A 231 19.04 24.29 -11.73
CA VAL A 231 20.29 24.15 -12.49
C VAL A 231 21.37 23.49 -11.63
N ALA A 232 21.47 23.93 -10.37
CA ALA A 232 22.47 23.46 -9.44
C ALA A 232 21.82 23.06 -8.12
N PHE A 233 22.29 21.95 -7.56
CA PHE A 233 21.80 21.43 -6.29
C PHE A 233 22.85 20.59 -5.58
N THR A 234 22.62 20.32 -4.31
CA THR A 234 23.36 19.31 -3.54
C THR A 234 22.53 18.04 -3.51
N THR A 235 23.12 16.92 -3.89
CA THR A 235 22.48 15.60 -3.83
C THR A 235 22.28 15.16 -2.38
N ILE A 236 21.45 14.14 -2.17
CA ILE A 236 21.20 13.57 -0.83
C ILE A 236 22.49 13.04 -0.19
N ASP A 237 23.44 12.50 -0.97
CA ASP A 237 24.77 12.08 -0.49
C ASP A 237 25.78 13.24 -0.31
N GLY A 238 25.38 14.49 -0.54
CA GLY A 238 26.17 15.68 -0.25
C GLY A 238 27.05 16.20 -1.39
N ARG A 239 26.91 15.66 -2.62
CA ARG A 239 27.69 16.11 -3.79
C ARG A 239 27.03 17.30 -4.49
N ALA A 240 27.84 18.29 -4.87
CA ALA A 240 27.38 19.40 -5.70
C ALA A 240 27.20 18.95 -7.16
N VAL A 241 26.08 19.36 -7.78
CA VAL A 241 25.72 19.11 -9.19
C VAL A 241 25.46 20.44 -9.87
N ASP A 242 25.91 20.58 -11.12
CA ASP A 242 25.58 21.69 -12.03
C ASP A 242 25.15 21.12 -13.38
N CYS A 243 23.84 21.08 -13.64
CA CYS A 243 23.21 20.49 -14.82
C CYS A 243 23.48 21.24 -16.14
N ARG A 244 24.27 22.31 -16.12
CA ARG A 244 24.86 22.91 -17.34
C ARG A 244 26.15 22.22 -17.75
N LYS A 245 26.79 21.49 -16.83
CA LYS A 245 28.06 20.76 -17.03
C LYS A 245 27.84 19.25 -16.93
N ASP A 246 27.01 18.83 -16.00
CA ASP A 246 26.62 17.45 -15.76
C ASP A 246 25.37 17.09 -16.57
N ASN A 247 25.23 15.82 -16.92
CA ASN A 247 23.97 15.30 -17.47
C ASN A 247 22.98 15.06 -16.34
N CYS A 248 21.80 15.68 -16.42
CA CYS A 248 20.73 15.54 -15.44
C CYS A 248 19.48 14.91 -16.06
N GLU A 249 18.73 14.19 -15.22
CA GLU A 249 17.50 13.51 -15.60
C GLU A 249 16.44 13.70 -14.51
N LEU A 250 15.18 13.67 -14.91
CA LEU A 250 14.08 13.37 -13.99
C LEU A 250 13.91 11.85 -13.92
N VAL A 251 13.86 11.33 -12.70
CA VAL A 251 13.79 9.89 -12.44
C VAL A 251 12.59 9.59 -11.54
N ALA A 252 11.63 8.82 -12.07
CA ALA A 252 10.59 8.19 -11.28
C ALA A 252 11.11 6.86 -10.74
N PHE A 253 11.21 6.73 -9.42
CA PHE A 253 11.65 5.49 -8.77
C PHE A 253 10.46 4.58 -8.51
N ALA A 254 10.50 3.37 -9.07
CA ALA A 254 9.49 2.36 -8.84
C ALA A 254 9.58 1.85 -7.41
N SER A 255 8.42 1.70 -6.77
CA SER A 255 8.35 0.96 -5.51
C SER A 255 7.16 0.02 -5.46
N ARG A 256 6.11 0.22 -6.28
CA ARG A 256 4.84 -0.52 -6.19
C ARG A 256 4.15 -0.84 -7.53
N TYR A 257 4.92 -1.17 -8.58
CA TYR A 257 4.37 -1.58 -9.89
C TYR A 257 5.33 -2.54 -10.62
N HIS A 258 4.80 -3.36 -11.53
CA HIS A 258 5.62 -4.17 -12.46
C HIS A 258 6.17 -3.31 -13.59
N GLY A 259 7.49 -3.38 -13.81
CA GLY A 259 8.17 -2.59 -14.82
C GLY A 259 9.63 -2.30 -14.46
N PRO A 260 10.28 -1.36 -15.16
CA PRO A 260 11.63 -0.95 -14.82
C PRO A 260 11.65 -0.30 -13.42
N SER A 261 12.73 -0.54 -12.67
CA SER A 261 12.95 0.06 -11.34
C SER A 261 13.03 1.60 -11.38
N THR A 262 13.33 2.16 -12.54
CA THR A 262 13.34 3.60 -12.79
C THR A 262 12.77 3.93 -14.17
N VAL A 263 11.99 5.01 -14.27
CA VAL A 263 11.59 5.62 -15.55
C VAL A 263 12.22 7.01 -15.63
N ARG A 264 12.87 7.30 -16.75
CA ARG A 264 13.77 8.46 -16.88
C ARG A 264 13.34 9.41 -17.98
N THR A 265 13.59 10.69 -17.76
CA THR A 265 13.46 11.73 -18.78
C THR A 265 14.68 12.65 -18.70
N PRO A 266 15.54 12.68 -19.73
CA PRO A 266 16.63 13.65 -19.80
C PRO A 266 16.11 15.08 -19.75
N ILE A 267 16.83 15.93 -19.02
CA ILE A 267 16.59 17.37 -18.95
C ILE A 267 17.87 18.15 -19.29
N SER A 268 17.74 19.33 -19.89
CA SER A 268 18.90 20.20 -20.14
C SER A 268 18.60 21.66 -19.89
N PHE A 269 19.57 22.36 -19.29
CA PHE A 269 19.49 23.78 -19.00
C PHE A 269 20.22 24.60 -20.06
N ALA A 270 19.71 25.80 -20.30
CA ALA A 270 20.38 26.76 -21.18
C ALA A 270 21.77 27.12 -20.59
N PRO A 271 22.79 27.29 -21.45
CA PRO A 271 24.07 27.81 -21.02
C PRO A 271 23.92 29.24 -20.49
N VAL A 272 24.83 29.65 -19.60
CA VAL A 272 24.88 31.04 -19.14
C VAL A 272 25.21 31.93 -20.35
N PRO A 273 24.44 33.01 -20.63
CA PRO A 273 24.82 33.95 -21.67
C PRO A 273 26.23 34.47 -21.40
N SER A 274 27.15 34.28 -22.34
CA SER A 274 28.48 34.88 -22.25
C SER A 274 28.31 36.40 -22.13
N ALA A 275 28.88 37.00 -21.09
CA ALA A 275 28.89 38.46 -20.98
C ALA A 275 29.62 39.02 -22.21
N SER A 276 28.93 39.85 -22.99
CA SER A 276 29.55 40.63 -24.06
C SER A 276 30.57 41.57 -23.41
N HIS A 277 31.86 41.33 -23.64
CA HIS A 277 32.94 42.23 -23.27
C HIS A 277 33.09 43.36 -24.28
#